data_AF-A0A7J3XTD2-F1
#
_entry.id   AF-A0A7J3XTD2-F1
#
_cell.length_a   1.000
_cell.length_b   1.000
_cell.length_c   1.000
_cell.angle_alpha   90.00
_cell.angle_beta   90.00
_cell.angle_gamma   90.00
#
_symmetry.space_group_name_H-M   'P 1'
#
loop_
_entity.id
_entity.type
_entity.pdbx_description
1 polymer ?
#
loop_
_entity_poly.entity_id
_entity_poly.type
_entity_poly.pdbx_seq_one_letter_code
_entity_poly.pdbx_strand_id
1 'polypeptide(L)'
;LREIGHRVDKVELIILGGSFTCLPMDYQRWFVKRCLDALNGVEAVDLEEAKLLAEKAPIRNSGISAETRPDFFKAVHANALLEMGFTKVELGVQTVFDDVYEAIGRGHSVEDVVEAFRIARDCGFEMVAHFMLGLPGSDPRRDVEMFRIAFNDPRFKPDNIKIYPTLVLKGTKLYEMWLKGEYRPYSSEEAAELVAEIKKLVPRWVRIQRVQRDIPANVIVDGVKRGDLRCLALKKLEAQGLKCNCIRCREVGHVMLKRGVAPDPENVELVVEKYEASEGVEVFISCEDVVNDILIGLLRLRIPSEKAFRPEVVERPSAIVRVLHVYGGVVPVSERDEDAWQHRGYGSMLLREAERIAREEYDVRKVLVLSALGVKEYYARQGYKSNGVYMSKCLR
;
A
#
# COMPACT_ATOMS: atom_id res chain seq x y z
N LEU A 1 -5.32 -21.49 -6.98
CA LEU A 1 -5.23 -21.27 -5.51
C LEU A 1 -5.87 -22.40 -4.71
N ARG A 2 -7.16 -22.71 -4.91
CA ARG A 2 -7.81 -23.85 -4.23
C ARG A 2 -7.10 -25.19 -4.49
N GLU A 3 -6.67 -25.41 -5.74
CA GLU A 3 -5.92 -26.62 -6.14
C GLU A 3 -4.59 -26.81 -5.39
N ILE A 4 -3.98 -25.72 -4.91
CA ILE A 4 -2.73 -25.76 -4.13
C ILE A 4 -2.99 -25.58 -2.62
N GLY A 5 -4.24 -25.79 -2.15
CA GLY A 5 -4.61 -25.83 -0.74
C GLY A 5 -4.89 -24.48 -0.07
N HIS A 6 -4.92 -23.38 -0.83
CA HIS A 6 -5.23 -22.06 -0.24
C HIS A 6 -6.74 -21.89 -0.04
N ARG A 7 -7.14 -21.38 1.13
CA ARG A 7 -8.48 -20.85 1.37
C ARG A 7 -8.65 -19.54 0.60
N VAL A 8 -9.80 -19.36 -0.05
CA VAL A 8 -10.09 -18.21 -0.91
C VAL A 8 -11.39 -17.56 -0.45
N ASP A 9 -11.41 -17.14 0.82
CA ASP A 9 -12.58 -16.50 1.45
C ASP A 9 -12.53 -14.97 1.32
N LYS A 10 -11.31 -14.41 1.19
CA LYS A 10 -11.03 -12.99 1.00
C LYS A 10 -10.04 -12.82 -0.15
N VAL A 11 -10.32 -11.89 -1.08
CA VAL A 11 -9.47 -11.61 -2.24
C VAL A 11 -9.24 -10.11 -2.38
N GLU A 12 -7.97 -9.73 -2.54
CA GLU A 12 -7.56 -8.40 -3.00
C GLU A 12 -7.34 -8.47 -4.53
N LEU A 13 -8.04 -7.61 -5.28
CA LEU A 13 -7.85 -7.49 -6.72
C LEU A 13 -6.75 -6.47 -7.01
N ILE A 14 -5.78 -6.84 -7.83
CA ILE A 14 -4.66 -5.97 -8.22
C ILE A 14 -4.65 -5.86 -9.75
N ILE A 15 -4.93 -4.67 -10.26
CA ILE A 15 -4.90 -4.37 -11.69
C ILE A 15 -3.51 -3.84 -12.05
N LEU A 16 -2.75 -4.67 -12.76
CA LEU A 16 -1.39 -4.39 -13.20
C LEU A 16 -1.37 -3.69 -14.57
N GLY A 17 -0.34 -2.87 -14.81
CA GLY A 17 -0.06 -2.32 -16.14
C GLY A 17 0.40 -0.87 -16.16
N GLY A 18 0.17 -0.12 -15.09
CA GLY A 18 0.64 1.26 -14.95
C GLY A 18 -0.09 2.29 -15.82
N SER A 19 -1.08 1.90 -16.62
CA SER A 19 -1.82 2.77 -17.54
C SER A 19 -3.34 2.59 -17.43
N PHE A 20 -3.84 1.96 -16.37
CA PHE A 20 -5.27 1.66 -16.25
C PHE A 20 -6.13 2.92 -16.32
N THR A 21 -5.73 3.98 -15.61
CA THR A 21 -6.46 5.27 -15.61
C THR A 21 -6.35 6.03 -16.93
N CYS A 22 -5.48 5.63 -17.85
CA CYS A 22 -5.37 6.20 -19.19
C CYS A 22 -6.38 5.60 -20.18
N LEU A 23 -6.98 4.46 -19.85
CA LEU A 23 -7.90 3.75 -20.75
C LEU A 23 -9.26 4.45 -20.80
N PRO A 24 -10.07 4.25 -21.85
CA PRO A 24 -11.44 4.77 -21.91
C PRO A 24 -12.27 4.35 -20.69
N MET A 25 -13.10 5.26 -20.18
CA MET A 25 -13.88 5.03 -18.94
C MET A 25 -14.79 3.80 -19.04
N ASP A 26 -15.43 3.59 -20.19
CA ASP A 26 -16.30 2.44 -20.43
C ASP A 26 -15.54 1.12 -20.34
N TYR A 27 -14.29 1.10 -20.83
CA TYR A 27 -13.42 -0.07 -20.69
C TYR A 27 -13.02 -0.30 -19.24
N GLN A 28 -12.63 0.75 -18.51
CA GLN A 28 -12.27 0.63 -17.09
C GLN A 28 -13.44 0.05 -16.27
N ARG A 29 -14.65 0.60 -16.45
CA ARG A 29 -15.87 0.14 -15.77
C ARG A 29 -16.24 -1.28 -16.15
N TRP A 30 -16.20 -1.61 -17.45
CA TRP A 30 -16.43 -2.98 -17.94
C TRP A 30 -15.43 -3.96 -17.33
N PHE A 31 -14.14 -3.63 -17.32
CA PHE A 31 -13.08 -4.50 -16.82
C PHE A 31 -13.28 -4.81 -15.34
N VAL A 32 -13.52 -3.79 -14.51
CA VAL A 32 -13.79 -3.95 -13.08
C VAL A 32 -15.05 -4.77 -12.84
N LYS A 33 -16.13 -4.49 -13.60
CA LYS A 33 -17.36 -5.29 -13.54
C LYS A 33 -17.07 -6.77 -13.78
N ARG A 34 -16.33 -7.11 -14.85
CA ARG A 34 -15.99 -8.51 -15.16
C ARG A 34 -15.15 -9.18 -14.08
N CYS A 35 -14.23 -8.44 -13.43
CA CYS A 35 -13.50 -8.96 -12.28
C CYS A 35 -14.43 -9.26 -11.09
N LEU A 36 -15.39 -8.36 -10.81
CA LEU A 36 -16.38 -8.57 -9.75
C LEU A 36 -17.35 -9.70 -10.08
N ASP A 37 -17.85 -9.81 -11.32
CA ASP A 37 -18.69 -10.92 -11.78
C ASP A 37 -17.99 -12.27 -11.51
N ALA A 38 -16.69 -12.36 -11.81
CA ALA A 38 -15.90 -13.57 -11.56
C ALA A 38 -15.74 -13.89 -10.07
N LEU A 39 -15.62 -12.89 -9.20
CA LEU A 39 -15.58 -13.10 -7.74
C LEU A 39 -16.96 -13.47 -7.18
N ASN A 40 -18.01 -12.85 -7.70
CA ASN A 40 -19.39 -13.06 -7.28
C ASN A 40 -19.92 -14.43 -7.76
N GLY A 41 -19.37 -14.95 -8.86
CA GLY A 41 -19.83 -16.18 -9.51
C GLY A 41 -21.12 -16.01 -10.32
N VAL A 42 -21.55 -14.76 -10.54
CA VAL A 42 -22.77 -14.40 -11.27
C VAL A 42 -22.48 -13.20 -12.16
N GLU A 43 -23.15 -13.13 -13.31
CA GLU A 43 -23.03 -12.00 -14.23
C GLU A 43 -24.04 -10.91 -13.88
N ALA A 44 -23.56 -9.75 -13.47
CA ALA A 44 -24.40 -8.58 -13.21
C ALA A 44 -24.81 -7.87 -14.52
N VAL A 45 -25.85 -7.05 -14.48
CA VAL A 45 -26.29 -6.17 -15.58
C VAL A 45 -25.29 -5.04 -15.77
N ASP A 46 -24.85 -4.41 -14.69
CA ASP A 46 -23.91 -3.29 -14.70
C ASP A 46 -22.89 -3.36 -13.55
N LEU A 47 -22.04 -2.35 -13.44
CA LEU A 47 -21.01 -2.27 -12.41
C LEU A 47 -21.61 -2.05 -11.01
N GLU A 48 -22.72 -1.32 -10.90
CA GLU A 48 -23.33 -1.02 -9.59
C GLU A 48 -23.97 -2.27 -9.00
N GLU A 49 -24.66 -3.07 -9.82
CA GLU A 49 -25.15 -4.38 -9.39
C GLU A 49 -23.99 -5.32 -9.03
N ALA A 50 -22.91 -5.36 -9.82
CA ALA A 50 -21.74 -6.17 -9.50
C ALA A 50 -21.11 -5.78 -8.14
N LYS A 51 -21.07 -4.48 -7.82
CA LYS A 51 -20.60 -3.97 -6.53
C LYS A 51 -21.52 -4.39 -5.39
N LEU A 52 -22.84 -4.26 -5.55
CA LEU A 52 -23.82 -4.66 -4.53
C LEU A 52 -23.75 -6.17 -4.23
N LEU A 53 -23.60 -6.99 -5.26
CA LEU A 53 -23.42 -8.44 -5.13
C LEU A 53 -22.10 -8.76 -4.40
N ALA A 54 -21.02 -8.03 -4.70
CA ALA A 54 -19.72 -8.21 -4.06
C ALA A 54 -19.74 -7.90 -2.54
N GLU A 55 -20.68 -7.09 -2.06
CA GLU A 55 -20.83 -6.83 -0.63
C GLU A 55 -21.27 -8.07 0.16
N LYS A 56 -21.93 -9.04 -0.48
CA LYS A 56 -22.47 -10.26 0.15
C LYS A 56 -21.93 -11.56 -0.48
N ALA A 57 -21.03 -11.45 -1.45
CA ALA A 57 -20.47 -12.60 -2.14
C ALA A 57 -19.77 -13.57 -1.17
N PRO A 58 -19.79 -14.89 -1.44
CA PRO A 58 -19.05 -15.88 -0.65
C PRO A 58 -17.56 -15.58 -0.58
N ILE A 59 -16.97 -15.13 -1.71
CA ILE A 59 -15.60 -14.65 -1.78
C ILE A 59 -15.63 -13.13 -1.55
N ARG A 60 -15.14 -12.69 -0.39
CA ARG A 60 -15.19 -11.27 -0.01
C ARG A 60 -14.09 -10.49 -0.73
N ASN A 61 -14.48 -9.45 -1.48
CA ASN A 61 -13.50 -8.47 -1.96
C ASN A 61 -12.95 -7.66 -0.77
N SER A 62 -11.65 -7.81 -0.48
CA SER A 62 -10.96 -7.11 0.61
C SER A 62 -10.22 -5.85 0.15
N GLY A 63 -10.29 -5.52 -1.14
CA GLY A 63 -9.69 -4.32 -1.72
C GLY A 63 -9.54 -4.46 -3.22
N ILE A 64 -9.41 -3.32 -3.89
CA ILE A 64 -9.05 -3.23 -5.31
C ILE A 64 -7.94 -2.18 -5.43
N SER A 65 -6.86 -2.53 -6.12
CA SER A 65 -5.76 -1.64 -6.44
C SER A 65 -5.54 -1.51 -7.95
N ALA A 66 -5.11 -0.33 -8.38
CA ALA A 66 -4.64 -0.08 -9.74
C ALA A 66 -3.23 0.50 -9.73
N GLU A 67 -2.40 0.00 -10.64
CA GLU A 67 -1.14 0.65 -11.00
C GLU A 67 -1.39 1.76 -12.02
N THR A 68 -0.86 2.94 -11.74
CA THR A 68 -0.93 4.09 -12.65
C THR A 68 0.32 4.96 -12.61
N ARG A 69 0.43 5.84 -13.59
CA ARG A 69 1.43 6.91 -13.61
C ARG A 69 0.92 8.13 -12.83
N PRO A 70 1.80 8.83 -12.09
CA PRO A 70 1.48 10.07 -11.39
C PRO A 70 0.73 11.13 -12.21
N ASP A 71 1.14 11.36 -13.47
CA ASP A 71 0.51 12.32 -14.37
C ASP A 71 -0.94 11.98 -14.73
N PHE A 72 -1.31 10.70 -14.67
CA PHE A 72 -2.66 10.19 -14.90
C PHE A 72 -3.42 9.87 -13.60
N PHE A 73 -3.05 10.54 -12.51
CA PHE A 73 -3.74 10.45 -11.23
C PHE A 73 -4.15 11.84 -10.70
N LYS A 74 -5.04 12.48 -11.47
CA LYS A 74 -5.70 13.75 -11.10
C LYS A 74 -7.07 13.49 -10.45
N ALA A 75 -7.72 14.54 -9.93
CA ALA A 75 -8.99 14.44 -9.19
C ALA A 75 -10.09 13.66 -9.94
N VAL A 76 -10.20 13.85 -11.26
CA VAL A 76 -11.15 13.10 -12.12
C VAL A 76 -10.89 11.60 -12.13
N HIS A 77 -9.62 11.18 -12.13
CA HIS A 77 -9.23 9.78 -12.11
C HIS A 77 -9.46 9.17 -10.74
N ALA A 78 -9.12 9.91 -9.67
CA ALA A 78 -9.39 9.49 -8.29
C ALA A 78 -10.89 9.26 -8.05
N ASN A 79 -11.75 10.16 -8.53
CA ASN A 79 -13.21 10.00 -8.48
C ASN A 79 -13.67 8.72 -9.18
N ALA A 80 -13.21 8.49 -10.40
CA ALA A 80 -13.58 7.29 -11.17
C ALA A 80 -13.15 6.01 -10.44
N LEU A 81 -11.95 5.97 -9.87
CA LEU A 81 -11.49 4.81 -9.08
C LEU A 81 -12.35 4.61 -7.82
N LEU A 82 -12.70 5.68 -7.09
CA LEU A 82 -13.58 5.56 -5.92
C LEU A 82 -14.96 5.00 -6.31
N GLU A 83 -15.55 5.49 -7.41
CA GLU A 83 -16.83 5.00 -7.93
C GLU A 83 -16.77 3.52 -8.30
N MET A 84 -15.63 3.05 -8.81
CA MET A 84 -15.41 1.64 -9.14
C MET A 84 -15.09 0.75 -7.92
N GLY A 85 -14.96 1.33 -6.71
CA GLY A 85 -14.72 0.60 -5.47
C GLY A 85 -13.24 0.34 -5.14
N PHE A 86 -12.32 1.13 -5.70
CA PHE A 86 -10.90 1.04 -5.38
C PHE A 86 -10.62 1.57 -3.97
N THR A 87 -9.71 0.88 -3.29
CA THR A 87 -9.25 1.25 -1.94
C THR A 87 -7.77 1.60 -1.91
N LYS A 88 -7.03 1.25 -2.97
CA LYS A 88 -5.58 1.42 -3.06
C LYS A 88 -5.17 1.91 -4.44
N VAL A 89 -4.13 2.73 -4.48
CA VAL A 89 -3.48 3.16 -5.73
C VAL A 89 -1.99 2.89 -5.64
N GLU A 90 -1.42 2.42 -6.74
CA GLU A 90 0.01 2.25 -6.88
C GLU A 90 0.57 3.23 -7.90
N LEU A 91 1.47 4.10 -7.44
CA LEU A 91 2.04 5.16 -8.24
C LEU A 91 3.45 4.78 -8.68
N GLY A 92 3.64 4.80 -10.00
CA GLY A 92 4.92 4.54 -10.65
C GLY A 92 5.93 5.68 -10.52
N VAL A 93 6.32 6.02 -9.28
CA VAL A 93 7.26 7.12 -8.92
C VAL A 93 8.64 6.90 -9.53
N GLN A 94 9.24 5.73 -9.36
CA GLN A 94 10.60 5.37 -9.75
C GLN A 94 11.71 6.15 -9.01
N THR A 95 11.69 7.49 -9.05
CA THR A 95 12.69 8.39 -8.46
C THR A 95 12.03 9.68 -7.92
N VAL A 96 12.76 10.47 -7.12
CA VAL A 96 12.33 11.80 -6.65
C VAL A 96 13.17 12.93 -7.25
N PHE A 97 13.87 12.65 -8.35
CA PHE A 97 14.75 13.60 -9.03
C PHE A 97 14.34 13.78 -10.50
N ASP A 98 14.06 15.02 -10.91
CA ASP A 98 13.62 15.33 -12.28
C ASP A 98 14.71 15.10 -13.33
N ASP A 99 15.99 15.31 -13.00
CA ASP A 99 17.11 15.04 -13.92
C ASP A 99 17.20 13.55 -14.31
N VAL A 100 16.86 12.65 -13.37
CA VAL A 100 16.76 11.21 -13.63
C VAL A 100 15.54 10.89 -14.50
N TYR A 101 14.41 11.59 -14.31
CA TYR A 101 13.26 11.44 -15.20
C TYR A 101 13.57 11.86 -16.64
N GLU A 102 14.26 12.98 -16.82
CA GLU A 102 14.71 13.44 -18.14
C GLU A 102 15.65 12.43 -18.79
N ALA A 103 16.63 11.91 -18.04
CA ALA A 103 17.59 10.92 -18.52
C ALA A 103 16.91 9.64 -19.05
N ILE A 104 15.87 9.16 -18.37
CA ILE A 104 15.13 7.95 -18.77
C ILE A 104 13.98 8.23 -19.74
N GLY A 105 13.71 9.50 -20.08
CA GLY A 105 12.59 9.90 -20.93
C GLY A 105 11.22 9.62 -20.30
N ARG A 106 11.09 9.84 -18.99
CA ARG A 106 9.82 9.71 -18.27
C ARG A 106 8.93 10.94 -18.56
N GLY A 107 7.65 10.71 -18.82
CA GLY A 107 6.71 11.78 -19.21
C GLY A 107 5.98 12.45 -18.05
N HIS A 108 6.53 12.45 -16.83
CA HIS A 108 5.96 13.16 -15.67
C HIS A 108 7.08 13.74 -14.82
N SER A 109 6.72 14.72 -13.99
CA SER A 109 7.63 15.39 -13.07
C SER A 109 7.47 14.90 -11.62
N VAL A 110 8.38 15.31 -10.75
CA VAL A 110 8.21 15.15 -9.30
C VAL A 110 6.96 15.87 -8.81
N GLU A 111 6.58 17.01 -9.39
CA GLU A 111 5.37 17.74 -8.99
C GLU A 111 4.09 16.92 -9.27
N ASP A 112 4.05 16.18 -10.39
CA ASP A 112 2.96 15.24 -10.66
C ASP A 112 2.84 14.16 -9.59
N VAL A 113 3.97 13.70 -9.04
CA VAL A 113 3.99 12.74 -7.92
C VAL A 113 3.43 13.38 -6.66
N VAL A 114 3.87 14.59 -6.32
CA VAL A 114 3.41 15.31 -5.11
C VAL A 114 1.91 15.54 -5.16
N GLU A 115 1.40 16.00 -6.31
CA GLU A 115 -0.03 16.25 -6.48
C GLU A 115 -0.84 14.95 -6.46
N ALA A 116 -0.38 13.89 -7.13
CA ALA A 116 -1.03 12.58 -7.08
C ALA A 116 -1.08 12.00 -5.66
N PHE A 117 -0.02 12.19 -4.88
CA PHE A 117 0.05 11.78 -3.48
C PHE A 117 -1.00 12.51 -2.64
N ARG A 118 -1.08 13.83 -2.77
CA ARG A 118 -2.06 14.65 -2.06
C ARG A 118 -3.50 14.24 -2.39
N ILE A 119 -3.83 14.12 -3.67
CA ILE A 119 -5.14 13.69 -4.15
C ILE A 119 -5.50 12.30 -3.60
N ALA A 120 -4.57 11.34 -3.69
CA ALA A 120 -4.79 9.97 -3.21
C ALA A 120 -5.14 9.94 -1.73
N ARG A 121 -4.36 10.66 -0.90
CA ARG A 121 -4.59 10.73 0.54
C ARG A 121 -5.91 11.41 0.88
N ASP A 122 -6.20 12.56 0.29
CA ASP A 122 -7.44 13.31 0.55
C ASP A 122 -8.70 12.57 0.10
N CYS A 123 -8.57 11.63 -0.85
CA CYS A 123 -9.63 10.70 -1.23
C CYS A 123 -9.72 9.46 -0.33
N GLY A 124 -8.73 9.24 0.53
CA GLY A 124 -8.68 8.12 1.46
C GLY A 124 -7.95 6.87 0.97
N PHE A 125 -7.35 6.89 -0.22
CA PHE A 125 -6.67 5.71 -0.79
C PHE A 125 -5.46 5.30 0.04
N GLU A 126 -5.23 4.00 0.18
CA GLU A 126 -3.91 3.49 0.55
C GLU A 126 -2.94 3.63 -0.63
N MET A 127 -1.72 4.10 -0.38
CA MET A 127 -0.76 4.37 -1.46
C MET A 127 0.42 3.40 -1.47
N VAL A 128 0.80 2.98 -2.67
CA VAL A 128 2.03 2.22 -2.93
C VAL A 128 2.93 3.01 -3.87
N ALA A 129 4.12 3.39 -3.42
CA ALA A 129 5.12 4.01 -4.28
C ALA A 129 6.07 2.95 -4.85
N HIS A 130 6.19 2.91 -6.17
CA HIS A 130 7.18 2.06 -6.84
C HIS A 130 8.47 2.85 -6.94
N PHE A 131 9.58 2.33 -6.44
CA PHE A 131 10.90 2.95 -6.56
C PHE A 131 11.84 2.02 -7.32
N MET A 132 12.70 2.61 -8.14
CA MET A 132 13.71 1.88 -8.90
C MET A 132 15.12 2.26 -8.46
N LEU A 133 15.98 1.26 -8.29
CA LEU A 133 17.39 1.45 -7.97
C LEU A 133 18.23 1.36 -9.24
N GLY A 134 19.28 2.17 -9.35
CA GLY A 134 20.24 2.12 -10.45
C GLY A 134 19.65 2.53 -11.79
N LEU A 135 18.73 3.49 -11.81
CA LEU A 135 18.29 4.12 -13.05
C LEU A 135 19.45 4.88 -13.72
N PRO A 136 19.47 5.01 -15.06
CA PRO A 136 20.41 5.90 -15.75
C PRO A 136 20.40 7.30 -15.14
N GLY A 137 21.59 7.84 -14.85
CA GLY A 137 21.74 9.14 -14.18
C GLY A 137 21.69 9.10 -12.65
N SER A 138 21.41 7.94 -12.05
CA SER A 138 21.49 7.71 -10.59
C SER A 138 22.75 6.95 -10.20
N ASP A 139 23.05 6.96 -8.91
CA ASP A 139 24.15 6.23 -8.28
C ASP A 139 23.72 5.71 -6.89
N PRO A 140 24.50 4.80 -6.26
CA PRO A 140 24.11 4.20 -4.98
C PRO A 140 23.85 5.23 -3.86
N ARG A 141 24.55 6.37 -3.84
CA ARG A 141 24.32 7.41 -2.83
C ARG A 141 23.02 8.15 -3.10
N ARG A 142 22.76 8.51 -4.36
CA ARG A 142 21.50 9.15 -4.78
C ARG A 142 20.29 8.26 -4.52
N ASP A 143 20.41 6.95 -4.75
CA ASP A 143 19.34 6.00 -4.47
C ASP A 143 18.99 5.94 -2.98
N VAL A 144 19.99 5.97 -2.08
CA VAL A 144 19.72 6.04 -0.63
C VAL A 144 19.11 7.39 -0.25
N GLU A 145 19.59 8.48 -0.85
CA GLU A 145 19.07 9.83 -0.62
C GLU A 145 17.61 9.97 -1.06
N MET A 146 17.23 9.36 -2.19
CA MET A 146 15.83 9.29 -2.64
C MET A 146 14.90 8.76 -1.54
N PHE A 147 15.28 7.69 -0.83
CA PHE A 147 14.46 7.17 0.26
C PHE A 147 14.48 8.07 1.50
N ARG A 148 15.61 8.74 1.79
CA ARG A 148 15.65 9.76 2.86
C ARG A 148 14.66 10.89 2.57
N ILE A 149 14.65 11.41 1.35
CA ILE A 149 13.67 12.41 0.91
C ILE A 149 12.26 11.84 1.00
N ALA A 150 11.99 10.68 0.40
CA ALA A 150 10.65 10.11 0.34
C ALA A 150 10.02 9.83 1.73
N PHE A 151 10.82 9.52 2.76
CA PHE A 151 10.32 9.26 4.11
C PHE A 151 10.24 10.50 5.02
N ASN A 152 11.05 11.53 4.78
CA ASN A 152 11.11 12.70 5.64
C ASN A 152 10.37 13.91 5.07
N ASP A 153 10.40 14.10 3.75
CA ASP A 153 9.69 15.21 3.10
C ASP A 153 8.17 14.96 3.15
N PRO A 154 7.39 15.87 3.77
CA PRO A 154 5.95 15.71 3.92
C PRO A 154 5.22 15.60 2.59
N ARG A 155 5.80 16.03 1.46
CA ARG A 155 5.17 15.89 0.14
C ARG A 155 4.98 14.43 -0.30
N PHE A 156 5.77 13.49 0.22
CA PHE A 156 5.74 12.07 -0.17
C PHE A 156 5.17 11.15 0.94
N LYS A 157 6.03 10.68 1.84
CA LYS A 157 5.70 9.74 2.94
C LYS A 157 4.81 8.55 2.55
N PRO A 158 5.13 7.73 1.55
CA PRO A 158 4.25 6.69 1.01
C PRO A 158 3.94 5.55 2.00
N ASP A 159 2.68 5.10 2.12
CA ASP A 159 2.29 4.05 3.11
C ASP A 159 2.96 2.71 2.85
N ASN A 160 3.10 2.37 1.57
CA ASN A 160 3.72 1.16 1.09
C ASN A 160 4.76 1.50 0.02
N ILE A 161 5.80 0.68 -0.08
CA ILE A 161 6.79 0.78 -1.14
C ILE A 161 7.05 -0.56 -1.82
N LYS A 162 7.33 -0.50 -3.11
CA LYS A 162 7.88 -1.61 -3.91
C LYS A 162 9.23 -1.16 -4.45
N ILE A 163 10.30 -1.89 -4.11
CA ILE A 163 11.67 -1.56 -4.50
C ILE A 163 12.11 -2.51 -5.62
N TYR A 164 12.54 -1.94 -6.74
CA TYR A 164 12.92 -2.69 -7.93
C TYR A 164 14.30 -2.26 -8.44
N PRO A 165 15.35 -3.09 -8.29
CA PRO A 165 16.58 -2.86 -9.03
C PRO A 165 16.30 -2.81 -10.53
N THR A 166 16.91 -1.85 -11.23
CA THR A 166 16.78 -1.69 -12.67
C THR A 166 17.45 -2.88 -13.37
N LEU A 167 16.77 -3.43 -14.37
CA LEU A 167 17.20 -4.62 -15.10
C LEU A 167 17.34 -4.28 -16.58
N VAL A 168 18.29 -4.94 -17.23
CA VAL A 168 18.46 -4.84 -18.68
C VAL A 168 17.68 -5.97 -19.34
N LEU A 169 16.69 -5.60 -20.15
CA LEU A 169 15.83 -6.53 -20.91
C LEU A 169 15.99 -6.28 -22.40
N LYS A 170 16.04 -7.33 -23.22
CA LYS A 170 16.13 -7.21 -24.68
C LYS A 170 14.98 -6.36 -25.23
N GLY A 171 15.27 -5.54 -26.23
CA GLY A 171 14.29 -4.69 -26.90
C GLY A 171 13.91 -3.42 -26.13
N THR A 172 14.68 -3.05 -25.10
CA THR A 172 14.48 -1.80 -24.35
C THR A 172 15.59 -0.80 -24.66
N LYS A 173 15.32 0.50 -24.49
CA LYS A 173 16.34 1.57 -24.60
C LYS A 173 17.53 1.32 -23.67
N LEU A 174 17.29 0.76 -22.48
CA LEU A 174 18.34 0.37 -21.53
C LEU A 174 19.28 -0.70 -22.09
N TYR A 175 18.77 -1.64 -22.90
CA TYR A 175 19.61 -2.65 -23.55
C TYR A 175 20.50 -2.05 -24.63
N GLU A 176 20.03 -1.06 -25.37
CA GLU A 176 20.86 -0.32 -26.33
C GLU A 176 21.98 0.47 -25.64
N MET A 177 21.67 1.15 -24.53
CA MET A 177 22.67 1.85 -23.71
C MET A 177 23.71 0.87 -23.13
N TRP A 178 23.25 -0.28 -22.64
CA TRP A 178 24.13 -1.34 -22.12
C TRP A 178 25.07 -1.89 -23.20
N LEU A 179 24.58 -2.16 -24.42
CA LEU A 179 25.41 -2.61 -25.54
C LEU A 179 26.49 -1.61 -25.93
N LYS A 180 26.22 -0.31 -25.77
CA LYS A 180 27.20 0.77 -26.02
C LYS A 180 28.17 1.00 -24.86
N GLY A 181 27.99 0.31 -23.73
CA GLY A 181 28.77 0.53 -22.50
C GLY A 181 28.39 1.80 -21.73
N GLU A 182 27.29 2.45 -22.10
CA GLU A 182 26.80 3.70 -21.48
C GLU A 182 26.01 3.44 -20.18
N TYR A 183 25.62 2.19 -19.91
CA TYR A 183 24.85 1.81 -18.73
C TYR A 183 25.31 0.47 -18.15
N ARG A 184 25.48 0.45 -16.82
CA ARG A 184 25.76 -0.77 -16.04
C ARG A 184 24.71 -0.93 -14.93
N PRO A 185 23.89 -1.99 -14.94
CA PRO A 185 22.97 -2.26 -13.85
C PRO A 185 23.72 -2.73 -12.60
N TYR A 186 23.07 -2.65 -11.44
CA TYR A 186 23.63 -3.20 -10.20
C TYR A 186 23.68 -4.72 -10.21
N SER A 187 24.78 -5.24 -9.67
CA SER A 187 24.88 -6.65 -9.30
C SER A 187 23.93 -6.98 -8.15
N SER A 188 23.72 -8.29 -7.93
CA SER A 188 22.87 -8.75 -6.81
C SER A 188 23.42 -8.36 -5.44
N GLU A 189 24.74 -8.26 -5.31
CA GLU A 189 25.40 -7.90 -4.05
C GLU A 189 25.28 -6.39 -3.77
N GLU A 190 25.55 -5.54 -4.77
CA GLU A 190 25.37 -4.09 -4.69
C GLU A 190 23.90 -3.74 -4.36
N ALA A 191 22.95 -4.39 -5.04
CA ALA A 191 21.53 -4.19 -4.76
C ALA A 191 21.13 -4.67 -3.35
N ALA A 192 21.71 -5.76 -2.85
CA ALA A 192 21.43 -6.25 -1.50
C ALA A 192 21.94 -5.29 -0.42
N GLU A 193 23.13 -4.72 -0.62
CA GLU A 193 23.70 -3.70 0.25
C GLU A 193 22.82 -2.45 0.28
N LEU A 194 22.43 -1.94 -0.89
CA LEU A 194 21.56 -0.77 -0.99
C LEU A 194 20.22 -0.98 -0.29
N VAL A 195 19.58 -2.14 -0.51
CA VAL A 195 18.33 -2.47 0.18
C VAL A 195 18.52 -2.56 1.69
N ALA A 196 19.67 -3.05 2.17
CA ALA A 196 19.98 -3.07 3.60
C ALA A 196 20.07 -1.65 4.17
N GLU A 197 20.76 -0.73 3.48
CA GLU A 197 20.82 0.69 3.87
C GLU A 197 19.44 1.35 3.88
N ILE A 198 18.64 1.13 2.84
CA ILE A 198 17.26 1.65 2.77
C ILE A 198 16.43 1.13 3.93
N LYS A 199 16.58 -0.16 4.28
CA LYS A 199 15.84 -0.77 5.40
C LYS A 199 16.14 -0.17 6.77
N LYS A 200 17.29 0.48 6.96
CA LYS A 200 17.63 1.23 8.18
C LYS A 200 16.79 2.50 8.32
N LEU A 201 16.42 3.10 7.20
CA LEU A 201 15.72 4.39 7.14
C LEU A 201 14.20 4.27 7.21
N VAL A 202 13.67 3.07 7.01
CA VAL A 202 12.23 2.87 6.81
C VAL A 202 11.45 3.12 8.10
N PRO A 203 10.51 4.10 8.10
CA PRO A 203 9.65 4.38 9.24
C PRO A 203 8.74 3.21 9.62
N ARG A 204 8.25 3.22 10.86
CA ARG A 204 7.39 2.17 11.41
C ARG A 204 6.04 2.04 10.71
N TRP A 205 5.53 3.14 10.14
CA TRP A 205 4.27 3.20 9.40
C TRP A 205 4.41 2.79 7.92
N VAL A 206 5.62 2.49 7.41
CA VAL A 206 5.85 2.07 6.02
C VAL A 206 5.88 0.55 5.89
N ARG A 207 5.21 0.01 4.86
CA ARG A 207 5.29 -1.41 4.49
C ARG A 207 6.07 -1.62 3.19
N ILE A 208 7.18 -2.34 3.26
CA ILE A 208 7.89 -2.80 2.05
C ILE A 208 7.19 -4.03 1.51
N GLN A 209 6.36 -3.87 0.48
CA GLN A 209 5.62 -4.98 -0.11
C GLN A 209 6.56 -5.94 -0.82
N ARG A 210 7.49 -5.38 -1.61
CA ARG A 210 8.31 -6.17 -2.54
C ARG A 210 9.70 -5.57 -2.74
N VAL A 211 10.68 -6.45 -2.95
CA VAL A 211 12.09 -6.13 -3.18
C VAL A 211 12.56 -7.05 -4.31
N GLN A 212 12.35 -6.65 -5.58
CA GLN A 212 12.53 -7.38 -6.87
C GLN A 212 11.22 -7.65 -7.66
N ARG A 213 11.25 -7.65 -9.00
CA ARG A 213 10.09 -7.95 -9.88
C ARG A 213 9.93 -9.46 -10.11
N ASP A 214 8.74 -9.90 -10.52
CA ASP A 214 8.51 -11.25 -11.06
C ASP A 214 8.91 -11.27 -12.54
N ILE A 215 10.22 -11.16 -12.81
CA ILE A 215 10.74 -11.30 -14.16
C ILE A 215 11.55 -12.59 -14.21
N PRO A 216 11.22 -13.53 -15.12
CA PRO A 216 11.97 -14.76 -15.29
C PRO A 216 13.45 -14.47 -15.57
N ALA A 217 14.35 -15.14 -14.85
CA ALA A 217 15.79 -14.86 -14.91
C ALA A 217 16.39 -15.05 -16.31
N ASN A 218 15.78 -15.91 -17.14
CA ASN A 218 16.19 -16.15 -18.53
C ASN A 218 15.89 -14.95 -19.47
N VAL A 219 15.00 -14.04 -19.08
CA VAL A 219 14.69 -12.82 -19.84
C VAL A 219 15.63 -11.67 -19.46
N ILE A 220 16.26 -11.76 -18.28
CA ILE A 220 17.20 -10.76 -17.76
C ILE A 220 18.54 -10.91 -18.47
N VAL A 221 18.87 -9.95 -19.33
CA VAL A 221 20.19 -9.88 -19.99
C VAL A 221 21.25 -9.62 -18.92
N ASP A 222 21.07 -8.55 -18.15
CA ASP A 222 22.00 -8.12 -17.11
C ASP A 222 21.28 -7.44 -15.93
N GLY A 223 21.94 -7.42 -14.77
CA GLY A 223 21.41 -6.93 -13.49
C GLY A 223 21.11 -8.05 -12.48
N VAL A 224 20.21 -7.77 -11.54
CA VAL A 224 19.87 -8.70 -10.45
C VAL A 224 19.09 -9.91 -10.97
N LYS A 225 19.72 -11.09 -10.98
CA LYS A 225 19.10 -12.37 -11.38
C LYS A 225 18.66 -13.24 -10.21
N ARG A 226 19.11 -12.92 -8.98
CA ARG A 226 18.77 -13.66 -7.77
C ARG A 226 17.34 -13.35 -7.31
N GLY A 227 16.61 -14.39 -6.90
CA GLY A 227 15.25 -14.29 -6.37
C GLY A 227 15.15 -14.11 -4.85
N ASP A 228 16.26 -14.00 -4.13
CA ASP A 228 16.30 -13.93 -2.66
C ASP A 228 16.85 -12.60 -2.13
N LEU A 229 16.75 -11.52 -2.92
CA LEU A 229 17.37 -10.22 -2.61
C LEU A 229 17.00 -9.68 -1.22
N ARG A 230 15.73 -9.83 -0.84
CA ARG A 230 15.25 -9.44 0.50
C ARG A 230 15.96 -10.21 1.62
N CYS A 231 16.21 -11.50 1.44
CA CYS A 231 16.86 -12.34 2.44
C CYS A 231 18.32 -11.95 2.60
N LEU A 232 19.02 -11.66 1.49
CA LEU A 232 20.40 -11.17 1.52
C LEU A 232 20.51 -9.83 2.25
N ALA A 233 19.63 -8.88 1.94
CA ALA A 233 19.62 -7.58 2.61
C ALA A 233 19.35 -7.68 4.12
N LEU A 234 18.46 -8.58 4.54
CA LEU A 234 18.19 -8.80 5.97
C LEU A 234 19.39 -9.45 6.69
N LYS A 235 20.06 -10.44 6.08
CA LYS A 235 21.27 -11.04 6.65
C LYS A 235 22.39 -10.02 6.84
N LYS A 236 22.57 -9.12 5.88
CA LYS A 236 23.54 -8.01 5.98
C LYS A 236 23.21 -7.07 7.14
N LEU A 237 21.93 -6.73 7.30
CA LEU A 237 21.47 -5.89 8.38
C LEU A 237 21.69 -6.55 9.76
N GLU A 238 21.37 -7.85 9.87
CA GLU A 238 21.58 -8.66 11.07
C GLU A 238 23.07 -8.80 11.42
N ALA A 239 23.95 -8.96 10.42
CA ALA A 239 25.40 -8.99 10.62
C ALA A 239 25.97 -7.67 11.19
N GLN A 240 25.26 -6.56 10.98
CA GLN A 240 25.58 -5.25 11.56
C GLN A 240 24.90 -5.02 12.93
N GLY A 241 24.17 -6.01 13.47
CA GLY A 241 23.42 -5.88 14.72
C GLY A 241 22.18 -5.00 14.62
N LEU A 242 21.70 -4.73 13.40
CA LEU A 242 20.56 -3.85 13.14
C LEU A 242 19.31 -4.65 12.77
N LYS A 243 18.14 -4.05 12.99
CA LYS A 243 16.83 -4.60 12.61
C LYS A 243 16.05 -3.62 11.73
N CYS A 244 15.13 -4.15 10.92
CA CYS A 244 14.26 -3.34 10.07
C CYS A 244 12.93 -3.08 10.76
N ASN A 245 12.54 -1.81 10.84
CA ASN A 245 11.34 -1.35 11.57
C ASN A 245 10.06 -1.33 10.71
N CYS A 246 10.13 -1.70 9.43
CA CYS A 246 8.96 -1.66 8.55
C CYS A 246 7.85 -2.62 9.00
N ILE A 247 6.60 -2.31 8.66
CA ILE A 247 5.41 -3.11 8.99
C ILE A 247 5.62 -4.59 8.67
N ARG A 248 6.13 -4.90 7.48
CA ARG A 248 6.30 -6.29 7.03
C ARG A 248 7.33 -7.10 7.84
N CYS A 249 8.27 -6.45 8.49
CA CYS A 249 9.26 -7.11 9.35
C CYS A 249 8.73 -7.34 10.77
N ARG A 250 7.66 -6.66 11.16
CA ARG A 250 7.06 -6.70 12.50
C ARG A 250 5.70 -7.39 12.55
N GLU A 251 5.02 -7.56 11.41
CA GLU A 251 3.70 -8.20 11.37
C GLU A 251 3.72 -9.62 11.96
N VAL A 252 2.77 -9.91 12.85
CA VAL A 252 2.70 -11.14 13.67
C VAL A 252 2.93 -12.41 12.86
N GLY A 253 2.30 -12.54 11.69
CA GLY A 253 2.46 -13.71 10.84
C GLY A 253 3.90 -13.95 10.36
N HIS A 254 4.63 -12.88 10.04
CA HIS A 254 6.03 -12.98 9.63
C HIS A 254 6.97 -13.22 10.81
N VAL A 255 6.70 -12.61 11.97
CA VAL A 255 7.51 -12.81 13.18
C VAL A 255 7.36 -14.24 13.69
N MET A 256 6.14 -14.75 13.80
CA MET A 256 5.89 -16.14 14.20
C MET A 256 6.59 -17.13 13.25
N LEU A 257 6.44 -16.93 11.93
CA LEU A 257 7.06 -17.82 10.94
C LEU A 257 8.60 -17.82 10.98
N LYS A 258 9.22 -16.66 11.20
CA LYS A 258 10.68 -16.52 11.11
C LYS A 258 11.42 -16.67 12.44
N ARG A 259 10.81 -16.22 13.53
CA ARG A 259 11.42 -16.16 14.86
C ARG A 259 10.79 -17.15 15.85
N GLY A 260 9.62 -17.72 15.54
CA GLY A 260 8.91 -18.61 16.45
C GLY A 260 8.33 -17.91 17.69
N VAL A 261 8.27 -16.58 17.69
CA VAL A 261 7.79 -15.77 18.80
C VAL A 261 6.34 -15.36 18.55
N ALA A 262 5.44 -15.73 19.46
CA ALA A 262 4.07 -15.26 19.50
C ALA A 262 3.98 -13.97 20.33
N PRO A 263 3.08 -13.03 19.99
CA PRO A 263 2.91 -11.83 20.78
C PRO A 263 2.23 -12.15 22.11
N ASP A 264 2.70 -11.49 23.16
CA ASP A 264 2.18 -11.63 24.52
C ASP A 264 1.03 -10.63 24.73
N PRO A 265 -0.21 -11.09 25.01
CA PRO A 265 -1.36 -10.22 25.24
C PRO A 265 -1.17 -9.17 26.34
N GLU A 266 -0.35 -9.44 27.36
CA GLU A 266 -0.11 -8.51 28.46
C GLU A 266 0.75 -7.30 28.05
N ASN A 267 1.56 -7.46 27.00
CA ASN A 267 2.46 -6.43 26.48
C ASN A 267 1.86 -5.69 25.28
N VAL A 268 0.60 -5.96 24.92
CA VAL A 268 -0.06 -5.30 23.78
C VAL A 268 -0.55 -3.92 24.15
N GLU A 269 0.04 -2.90 23.54
CA GLU A 269 -0.32 -1.51 23.73
C GLU A 269 -0.84 -0.87 22.43
N LEU A 270 -1.62 0.20 22.59
CA LEU A 270 -2.00 1.10 21.50
C LEU A 270 -0.92 2.17 21.33
N VAL A 271 -0.20 2.11 20.22
CA VAL A 271 0.83 3.08 19.85
C VAL A 271 0.26 4.04 18.81
N VAL A 272 0.48 5.34 18.99
CA VAL A 272 0.03 6.39 18.08
C VAL A 272 1.22 7.21 17.60
N GLU A 273 1.41 7.26 16.28
CA GLU A 273 2.43 8.08 15.62
C GLU A 273 1.74 9.07 14.68
N LYS A 274 2.05 10.37 14.82
CA LYS A 274 1.46 11.45 14.03
C LYS A 274 2.52 12.10 13.15
N TYR A 275 2.19 12.36 11.90
CA TYR A 275 3.11 13.02 10.98
C TYR A 275 2.37 13.81 9.91
N GLU A 276 2.96 14.94 9.51
CA GLU A 276 2.47 15.71 8.36
C GLU A 276 2.78 14.99 7.06
N ALA A 277 1.76 14.86 6.19
CA ALA A 277 1.89 14.31 4.86
C ALA A 277 0.88 14.93 3.89
N SER A 278 1.40 15.45 2.78
CA SER A 278 0.66 16.07 1.68
C SER A 278 -0.37 17.08 2.18
N GLU A 279 0.11 18.12 2.89
CA GLU A 279 -0.68 19.24 3.43
C GLU A 279 -1.78 18.85 4.44
N GLY A 280 -1.79 17.60 4.90
CA GLY A 280 -2.68 17.11 5.96
C GLY A 280 -1.89 16.38 7.04
N VAL A 281 -2.60 15.78 7.99
CA VAL A 281 -2.01 15.03 9.10
C VAL A 281 -2.40 13.57 8.99
N GLU A 282 -1.41 12.68 9.03
CA GLU A 282 -1.62 11.25 9.17
C GLU A 282 -1.42 10.85 10.63
N VAL A 283 -2.33 10.03 11.13
CA VAL A 283 -2.32 9.42 12.45
C VAL A 283 -2.27 7.91 12.24
N PHE A 284 -1.09 7.32 12.46
CA PHE A 284 -0.87 5.89 12.42
C PHE A 284 -1.09 5.31 13.81
N ILE A 285 -2.16 4.52 13.95
CA ILE A 285 -2.52 3.86 15.21
C ILE A 285 -2.24 2.38 15.04
N SER A 286 -1.53 1.76 15.97
CA SER A 286 -1.17 0.34 15.91
C SER A 286 -1.36 -0.34 17.25
N CYS A 287 -1.81 -1.60 17.21
CA CYS A 287 -1.72 -2.52 18.33
C CYS A 287 -0.41 -3.30 18.19
N GLU A 288 0.53 -3.07 19.10
CA GLU A 288 1.86 -3.69 19.07
C GLU A 288 2.18 -4.34 20.42
N ASP A 289 2.80 -5.52 20.40
CA ASP A 289 3.57 -6.02 21.54
C ASP A 289 4.88 -5.23 21.60
N VAL A 290 4.96 -4.32 22.58
CA VAL A 290 6.07 -3.36 22.68
C VAL A 290 7.38 -4.00 23.13
N VAL A 291 7.32 -5.16 23.80
CA VAL A 291 8.49 -5.91 24.28
C VAL A 291 9.11 -6.70 23.14
N ASN A 292 8.28 -7.43 22.39
CA ASN A 292 8.75 -8.29 21.31
C ASN A 292 8.82 -7.58 19.94
N ASP A 293 8.37 -6.33 19.86
CA ASP A 293 8.31 -5.50 18.63
C ASP A 293 7.46 -6.17 17.54
N ILE A 294 6.27 -6.66 17.92
CA ILE A 294 5.35 -7.39 17.06
C ILE A 294 4.09 -6.55 16.79
N LEU A 295 3.78 -6.36 15.51
CA LEU A 295 2.59 -5.64 15.07
C LEU A 295 1.42 -6.61 14.84
N ILE A 296 0.32 -6.38 15.55
CA ILE A 296 -0.91 -7.19 15.48
C ILE A 296 -1.94 -6.54 14.55
N GLY A 297 -2.10 -5.23 14.64
CA GLY A 297 -3.05 -4.49 13.81
C GLY A 297 -2.69 -3.04 13.67
N LEU A 298 -3.17 -2.40 12.61
CA LEU A 298 -2.93 -0.99 12.30
C LEU A 298 -4.18 -0.30 11.75
N LEU A 299 -4.25 1.00 11.95
CA LEU A 299 -5.21 1.90 11.36
C LEU A 299 -4.51 3.17 10.89
N ARG A 300 -4.84 3.62 9.67
CA ARG A 300 -4.38 4.90 9.11
C ARG A 300 -5.54 5.87 9.11
N LEU A 301 -5.49 6.87 9.98
CA LEU A 301 -6.46 7.96 10.04
C LEU A 301 -5.81 9.20 9.42
N ARG A 302 -6.51 9.88 8.53
CA ARG A 302 -6.09 11.13 7.93
C ARG A 302 -7.00 12.26 8.33
N ILE A 303 -6.40 13.39 8.72
CA ILE A 303 -7.01 14.70 8.69
C ILE A 303 -6.71 15.31 7.31
N PRO A 304 -7.71 15.46 6.43
CA PRO A 304 -7.50 15.89 5.05
C PRO A 304 -6.91 17.28 4.95
N SER A 305 -6.27 17.58 3.81
CA SER A 305 -5.82 18.94 3.51
C SER A 305 -7.00 19.85 3.17
N GLU A 306 -6.78 21.17 3.19
CA GLU A 306 -7.77 22.16 2.74
C GLU A 306 -8.13 22.01 1.25
N LYS A 307 -7.28 21.34 0.47
CA LYS A 307 -7.49 21.06 -0.96
C LYS A 307 -8.25 19.75 -1.21
N ALA A 308 -8.78 19.10 -0.17
CA ALA A 308 -9.72 18.00 -0.34
C ALA A 308 -10.95 18.50 -1.11
N PHE A 309 -11.44 17.71 -2.07
CA PHE A 309 -12.48 18.17 -3.00
C PHE A 309 -13.75 17.30 -3.00
N ARG A 310 -13.73 16.13 -2.35
CA ARG A 310 -14.89 15.24 -2.28
C ARG A 310 -15.98 15.87 -1.41
N PRO A 311 -17.24 15.99 -1.89
CA PRO A 311 -18.34 16.55 -1.10
C PRO A 311 -18.48 15.88 0.26
N GLU A 312 -18.37 14.54 0.30
CA GLU A 312 -18.51 13.78 1.54
C GLU A 312 -17.45 14.15 2.58
N VAL A 313 -16.28 14.60 2.14
CA VAL A 313 -15.16 15.01 2.99
C VAL A 313 -15.31 16.46 3.46
N VAL A 314 -15.69 17.37 2.56
CA VAL A 314 -15.68 18.83 2.83
C VAL A 314 -16.96 19.38 3.45
N GLU A 315 -18.10 18.69 3.31
CA GLU A 315 -19.40 19.14 3.85
C GLU A 315 -19.37 19.46 5.35
N ARG A 316 -18.52 18.77 6.11
CA ARG A 316 -18.33 18.94 7.55
C ARG A 316 -16.88 18.63 7.89
N PRO A 317 -16.34 19.16 9.00
CA PRO A 317 -15.04 18.72 9.52
C PRO A 317 -15.00 17.20 9.64
N SER A 318 -14.21 16.56 8.79
CA SER A 318 -14.21 15.10 8.62
C SER A 318 -12.80 14.54 8.69
N ALA A 319 -12.66 13.37 9.31
CA ALA A 319 -11.45 12.55 9.23
C ALA A 319 -11.71 11.30 8.38
N ILE A 320 -10.67 10.76 7.75
CA ILE A 320 -10.78 9.60 6.85
C ILE A 320 -9.94 8.45 7.39
N VAL A 321 -10.58 7.34 7.72
CA VAL A 321 -9.93 6.05 7.93
C VAL A 321 -9.62 5.46 6.55
N ARG A 322 -8.34 5.49 6.21
CA ARG A 322 -7.79 5.04 4.92
C ARG A 322 -7.61 3.53 4.88
N VAL A 323 -7.14 2.98 6.01
CA VAL A 323 -6.85 1.55 6.16
C VAL A 323 -7.18 1.15 7.59
N LEU A 324 -7.83 0.00 7.74
CA LEU A 324 -7.84 -0.78 8.98
C LEU A 324 -7.41 -2.19 8.61
N HIS A 325 -6.33 -2.67 9.21
CA HIS A 325 -5.82 -4.01 8.94
C HIS A 325 -5.46 -4.70 10.26
N VAL A 326 -6.07 -5.86 10.51
CA VAL A 326 -5.71 -6.74 11.63
C VAL A 326 -5.13 -8.00 11.04
N TYR A 327 -3.87 -8.26 11.34
CA TYR A 327 -3.17 -9.44 10.87
C TYR A 327 -3.78 -10.68 11.54
N GLY A 328 -4.09 -11.70 10.74
CA GLY A 328 -4.48 -13.01 11.25
C GLY A 328 -3.24 -13.85 11.59
N GLY A 329 -3.46 -14.94 12.33
CA GLY A 329 -2.45 -15.98 12.47
C GLY A 329 -2.11 -16.56 11.09
N VAL A 330 -0.82 -16.77 10.83
CA VAL A 330 -0.36 -17.54 9.68
C VAL A 330 -0.10 -18.94 10.20
N VAL A 331 -1.17 -19.72 10.39
CA VAL A 331 -1.04 -21.12 10.83
C VAL A 331 -1.31 -22.05 9.63
N PRO A 332 -0.48 -23.09 9.42
CA PRO A 332 -0.64 -24.02 8.31
C PRO A 332 -1.95 -24.82 8.37
N VAL A 333 -2.33 -25.28 7.17
CA VAL A 333 -3.55 -25.93 6.65
C VAL A 333 -4.32 -26.95 7.54
N SER A 334 -3.85 -27.37 8.72
CA SER A 334 -4.39 -28.56 9.40
C SER A 334 -5.26 -28.37 10.65
N GLU A 335 -5.39 -27.20 11.25
CA GLU A 335 -6.16 -27.08 12.51
C GLU A 335 -7.15 -25.91 12.50
N ARG A 336 -8.34 -26.14 13.08
CA ARG A 336 -9.42 -25.14 13.19
C ARG A 336 -8.93 -24.00 14.09
N ASP A 337 -8.83 -22.80 13.54
CA ASP A 337 -8.22 -21.66 14.20
C ASP A 337 -9.25 -20.87 15.05
N GLU A 338 -9.40 -21.25 16.32
CA GLU A 338 -10.05 -20.42 17.35
C GLU A 338 -9.15 -19.25 17.81
N ASP A 339 -7.88 -19.23 17.38
CA ASP A 339 -6.83 -18.29 17.81
C ASP A 339 -6.52 -17.16 16.81
N ALA A 340 -7.28 -17.03 15.73
CA ALA A 340 -7.08 -15.97 14.76
C ALA A 340 -7.25 -14.58 15.42
N TRP A 341 -6.16 -13.84 15.56
CA TRP A 341 -6.06 -12.48 16.15
C TRP A 341 -7.12 -11.49 15.66
N GLN A 342 -7.71 -11.72 14.49
CA GLN A 342 -8.85 -10.95 13.95
C GLN A 342 -10.10 -10.96 14.85
N HIS A 343 -10.25 -11.94 15.75
CA HIS A 343 -11.43 -12.10 16.61
C HIS A 343 -11.28 -11.53 18.03
N ARG A 344 -10.10 -11.02 18.42
CA ARG A 344 -9.84 -10.46 19.76
C ARG A 344 -10.26 -8.99 19.92
N GLY A 345 -11.02 -8.43 18.97
CA GLY A 345 -11.56 -7.08 19.08
C GLY A 345 -10.59 -5.93 18.81
N TYR A 346 -9.34 -6.20 18.43
CA TYR A 346 -8.34 -5.16 18.10
C TYR A 346 -8.82 -4.19 17.02
N GLY A 347 -9.56 -4.67 16.01
CA GLY A 347 -10.14 -3.81 14.98
C GLY A 347 -11.12 -2.77 15.55
N SER A 348 -11.95 -3.17 16.51
CA SER A 348 -12.87 -2.27 17.22
C SER A 348 -12.13 -1.32 18.18
N MET A 349 -11.01 -1.76 18.77
CA MET A 349 -10.17 -0.91 19.61
C MET A 349 -9.51 0.20 18.80
N LEU A 350 -8.86 -0.15 17.69
CA LEU A 350 -8.25 0.79 16.75
C LEU A 350 -9.27 1.82 16.25
N LEU A 351 -10.46 1.36 15.86
CA LEU A 351 -11.50 2.26 15.34
C LEU A 351 -12.03 3.22 16.40
N ARG A 352 -12.23 2.75 17.65
CA ARG A 352 -12.62 3.61 18.77
C ARG A 352 -11.57 4.66 19.09
N GLU A 353 -10.30 4.29 19.06
CA GLU A 353 -9.20 5.23 19.29
C GLU A 353 -9.10 6.26 18.17
N ALA A 354 -9.31 5.84 16.92
CA ALA A 354 -9.40 6.75 15.78
C ALA A 354 -10.55 7.75 15.95
N GLU A 355 -11.74 7.29 16.34
CA GLU A 355 -12.90 8.16 16.62
C GLU A 355 -12.62 9.14 17.78
N ARG A 356 -11.94 8.67 18.83
CA ARG A 356 -11.53 9.48 19.98
C ARG A 356 -10.56 10.60 19.56
N ILE A 357 -9.45 10.26 18.90
CA ILE A 357 -8.45 11.22 18.43
C ILE A 357 -9.07 12.24 17.47
N ALA A 358 -9.86 11.76 16.52
CA ALA A 358 -10.54 12.59 15.54
C ALA A 358 -11.41 13.66 16.23
N ARG A 359 -12.21 13.26 17.23
CA ARG A 359 -13.08 14.18 17.97
C ARG A 359 -12.33 15.10 18.93
N GLU A 360 -11.48 14.52 19.78
CA GLU A 360 -10.92 15.22 20.95
C GLU A 360 -9.71 16.09 20.58
N GLU A 361 -8.96 15.72 19.56
CA GLU A 361 -7.73 16.44 19.19
C GLU A 361 -7.88 17.32 17.95
N TYR A 362 -8.81 16.99 17.04
CA TYR A 362 -8.98 17.69 15.77
C TYR A 362 -10.38 18.30 15.57
N ASP A 363 -11.25 18.24 16.59
CA ASP A 363 -12.65 18.72 16.57
C ASP A 363 -13.47 18.27 15.34
N VAL A 364 -13.16 17.10 14.79
CA VAL A 364 -13.92 16.60 13.64
C VAL A 364 -15.27 16.05 14.09
N ARG A 365 -16.29 16.22 13.23
CA ARG A 365 -17.69 15.85 13.52
C ARG A 365 -18.11 14.57 12.80
N LYS A 366 -17.30 14.09 11.86
CA LYS A 366 -17.62 12.94 11.01
C LYS A 366 -16.36 12.12 10.72
N VAL A 367 -16.46 10.80 10.81
CA VAL A 367 -15.43 9.88 10.34
C VAL A 367 -15.95 9.18 9.10
N LEU A 368 -15.14 9.20 8.05
CA LEU A 368 -15.32 8.47 6.81
C LEU A 368 -14.39 7.26 6.79
N VAL A 369 -14.80 6.19 6.14
CA VAL A 369 -13.99 4.99 5.95
C VAL A 369 -14.06 4.64 4.47
N LEU A 370 -12.89 4.58 3.82
CA LEU A 370 -12.78 4.01 2.48
C LEU A 370 -12.77 2.48 2.59
N SER A 371 -13.95 1.87 2.52
CA SER A 371 -14.12 0.44 2.76
C SER A 371 -14.16 -0.36 1.47
N ALA A 372 -13.45 -1.49 1.44
CA ALA A 372 -13.61 -2.48 0.38
C ALA A 372 -15.03 -3.05 0.37
N LEU A 373 -15.53 -3.42 -0.81
CA LEU A 373 -16.92 -3.85 -1.02
C LEU A 373 -17.33 -4.98 -0.07
N GLY A 374 -16.50 -6.03 0.05
CA GLY A 374 -16.79 -7.19 0.90
C GLY A 374 -16.61 -6.96 2.40
N VAL A 375 -16.24 -5.74 2.83
CA VAL A 375 -15.95 -5.39 4.24
C VAL A 375 -16.92 -4.35 4.79
N LYS A 376 -17.79 -3.74 3.97
CA LYS A 376 -18.74 -2.72 4.43
C LYS A 376 -19.64 -3.19 5.58
N GLU A 377 -20.05 -4.45 5.59
CA GLU A 377 -20.88 -5.04 6.65
C GLU A 377 -20.20 -5.00 8.02
N TYR A 378 -18.86 -5.14 8.07
CA TYR A 378 -18.10 -5.01 9.32
C TYR A 378 -18.27 -3.60 9.92
N TYR A 379 -18.14 -2.55 9.10
CA TYR A 379 -18.32 -1.17 9.54
C TYR A 379 -19.78 -0.86 9.87
N ALA A 380 -20.73 -1.45 9.16
CA ALA A 380 -22.16 -1.30 9.46
C ALA A 380 -22.51 -1.78 10.89
N ARG A 381 -21.92 -2.90 11.32
CA ARG A 381 -22.08 -3.40 12.71
C ARG A 381 -21.47 -2.46 13.76
N GLN A 382 -20.52 -1.62 13.39
CA GLN A 382 -19.89 -0.60 14.23
C GLN A 382 -20.63 0.75 14.20
N GLY A 383 -21.79 0.81 13.53
CA GLY A 383 -22.66 1.99 13.45
C GLY A 383 -22.36 2.93 12.28
N TYR A 384 -21.52 2.54 11.33
CA TYR A 384 -21.29 3.30 10.10
C TYR A 384 -22.42 3.07 9.09
N LYS A 385 -22.73 4.08 8.28
CA LYS A 385 -23.73 4.01 7.21
C LYS A 385 -23.11 4.41 5.88
N SER A 386 -23.64 3.89 4.77
CA SER A 386 -23.21 4.30 3.44
C SER A 386 -23.41 5.81 3.24
N ASN A 387 -22.38 6.47 2.70
CA ASN A 387 -22.37 7.89 2.36
C ASN A 387 -21.50 8.07 1.10
N GLY A 388 -22.17 8.08 -0.05
CA GLY A 388 -21.49 8.05 -1.35
C GLY A 388 -20.60 6.81 -1.49
N VAL A 389 -19.33 7.05 -1.83
CA VAL A 389 -18.30 6.00 -1.97
C VAL A 389 -17.72 5.52 -0.63
N TYR A 390 -18.07 6.18 0.48
CA TYR A 390 -17.54 5.89 1.82
C TYR A 390 -18.57 5.22 2.73
N MET A 391 -18.09 4.68 3.85
CA MET A 391 -18.89 4.42 5.04
C MET A 391 -18.65 5.55 6.04
N SER A 392 -19.69 6.15 6.61
CA SER A 392 -19.55 7.30 7.50
C SER A 392 -20.27 7.13 8.84
N LYS A 393 -19.73 7.79 9.87
CA LYS A 393 -20.32 7.88 11.21
C LYS A 393 -20.14 9.31 11.73
N CYS A 394 -21.24 9.92 12.17
CA CYS A 394 -21.17 11.20 12.87
C CYS A 394 -20.67 10.96 14.30
N LEU A 395 -19.69 11.76 14.72
CA LEU A 395 -19.21 11.77 16.10
C LEU A 395 -20.13 12.68 16.91
N ARG A 396 -20.55 12.19 18.07
CA ARG A 396 -21.38 12.95 19.03
C ARG A 396 -20.49 13.63 20.06
#